data_AF-G9NV67-F1
#
_entry.id   AF-G9NV67-F1
#
_cell.length_a   1.000
_cell.length_b   1.000
_cell.length_c   1.000
_cell.angle_alpha   90.00
_cell.angle_beta   90.00
_cell.angle_gamma   90.00
#
_symmetry.space_group_name_H-M   'P 1'
#
loop_
_entity.id
_entity.type
_entity.pdbx_description
1 polymer ?
#
loop_
_entity_poly.entity_id
_entity_poly.type
_entity_poly.pdbx_seq_one_letter_code
_entity_poly.pdbx_strand_id
1 'polypeptide(L)'
;MEDQAEQSRRPDTTRDQRRDAQLMRRLGYTHAAISAELNLSLSQVQYALSHTDTPITRPGRPSKLTEAQVQELKAFMEASKENELMPFGKIPQALGWDVGEYCIRHTLRKLGYRRPAGGRRKTVAVKKNKEGEAGKGTPQETHAETPAETPSETPAETPTETPTETPSETPTDTAENTPKDTSTNDSGPVEI
;
A
#
# COMPACT_ATOMS: atom_id res chain seq x y z
N MET A 1 -17.49 -1.01 48.43
CA MET A 1 -16.27 -1.60 47.86
C MET A 1 -16.67 -2.11 46.49
N GLU A 2 -16.81 -1.18 45.55
CA GLU A 2 -17.27 -1.48 44.19
C GLU A 2 -16.02 -1.52 43.32
N ASP A 3 -15.56 -2.74 43.03
CA ASP A 3 -14.53 -3.00 42.03
C ASP A 3 -15.07 -2.52 40.69
N GLN A 4 -14.60 -1.36 40.25
CA GLN A 4 -14.82 -0.90 38.88
C GLN A 4 -14.05 -1.85 37.96
N ALA A 5 -14.76 -2.85 37.45
CA ALA A 5 -14.26 -3.73 36.42
C ALA A 5 -13.77 -2.89 35.24
N GLU A 6 -12.46 -2.87 35.07
CA GLU A 6 -11.74 -2.21 34.00
C GLU A 6 -12.37 -2.65 32.66
N GLN A 7 -13.08 -1.73 32.01
CA GLN A 7 -13.78 -1.97 30.75
C GLN A 7 -12.74 -2.13 29.63
N SER A 8 -12.11 -3.29 29.58
CA SER A 8 -11.21 -3.66 28.50
C SER A 8 -11.97 -3.65 27.17
N ARG A 9 -11.38 -3.05 26.14
CA ARG A 9 -11.97 -3.04 24.80
C ARG A 9 -12.15 -4.48 24.34
N ARG A 10 -13.37 -4.82 23.91
CA ARG A 10 -13.67 -6.15 23.35
C ARG A 10 -12.78 -6.40 22.12
N PRO A 11 -12.29 -7.63 21.93
CA PRO A 11 -11.47 -7.97 20.78
C PRO A 11 -12.27 -7.87 19.47
N ASP A 12 -11.56 -7.53 18.39
CA ASP A 12 -12.13 -7.47 17.05
C ASP A 12 -12.51 -8.87 16.53
N THR A 13 -13.51 -8.94 15.65
CA THR A 13 -13.88 -10.20 15.00
C THR A 13 -12.79 -10.67 14.05
N THR A 14 -12.46 -11.96 14.15
CA THR A 14 -11.50 -12.63 13.26
C THR A 14 -12.10 -12.81 11.87
N ARG A 15 -11.24 -12.95 10.85
CA ARG A 15 -11.65 -13.21 9.47
C ARG A 15 -12.59 -14.41 9.34
N ASP A 16 -12.31 -15.51 10.02
CA ASP A 16 -13.15 -16.72 9.96
C ASP A 16 -14.51 -16.50 10.63
N GLN A 17 -14.53 -15.86 11.79
CA GLN A 17 -15.78 -15.45 12.46
C GLN A 17 -16.66 -14.55 11.58
N ARG A 18 -16.07 -13.67 10.76
CA ARG A 18 -16.83 -12.85 9.81
C ARG A 18 -17.41 -13.69 8.69
N ARG A 19 -16.63 -14.61 8.12
CA ARG A 19 -17.08 -15.54 7.07
C ARG A 19 -18.22 -16.42 7.55
N ASP A 20 -18.08 -17.01 8.74
CA ASP A 20 -19.09 -17.88 9.32
C ASP A 20 -20.37 -17.10 9.61
N ALA A 21 -20.27 -15.88 10.14
CA ALA A 21 -21.42 -15.02 10.35
C ALA A 21 -22.15 -14.69 9.03
N GLN A 22 -21.41 -14.40 7.96
CA GLN A 22 -21.99 -14.16 6.63
C GLN A 22 -22.62 -15.42 6.03
N LEU A 23 -21.99 -16.59 6.19
CA LEU A 23 -22.52 -17.87 5.75
C LEU A 23 -23.82 -18.20 6.49
N MET A 24 -23.82 -18.13 7.81
CA MET A 24 -25.02 -18.34 8.63
C MET A 24 -26.12 -17.34 8.26
N ARG A 25 -25.77 -16.09 7.95
CA ARG A 25 -26.76 -15.12 7.46
C ARG A 25 -27.37 -15.52 6.12
N ARG A 26 -26.58 -16.03 5.18
CA ARG A 26 -27.07 -16.55 3.88
C ARG A 26 -27.96 -17.78 4.06
N LEU A 27 -27.69 -18.61 5.06
CA LEU A 27 -28.50 -19.76 5.43
C LEU A 27 -29.78 -19.39 6.21
N GLY A 28 -30.02 -18.10 6.48
CA GLY A 28 -31.25 -17.61 7.10
C GLY A 28 -31.22 -17.53 8.63
N TYR A 29 -30.08 -17.74 9.28
CA TYR A 29 -29.98 -17.61 10.73
C TYR A 29 -30.18 -16.16 11.19
N THR A 30 -30.84 -15.99 12.34
CA THR A 30 -31.04 -14.69 12.97
C THR A 30 -29.74 -14.18 13.60
N HIS A 31 -29.59 -12.87 13.78
CA HIS A 31 -28.40 -12.30 14.45
C HIS A 31 -28.19 -12.87 15.86
N ALA A 32 -29.26 -13.20 16.57
CA ALA A 32 -29.18 -13.80 17.92
C ALA A 32 -28.66 -15.24 17.86
N ALA A 33 -29.09 -16.03 16.89
CA ALA A 33 -28.57 -17.39 16.69
C ALA A 33 -27.09 -17.38 16.29
N ILE A 34 -26.68 -16.46 15.40
CA ILE A 34 -25.28 -16.27 15.01
C ILE A 34 -24.42 -15.85 16.20
N SER A 35 -24.93 -14.94 17.03
CA SER A 35 -24.27 -14.48 18.26
C SER A 35 -24.02 -15.62 19.25
N ALA A 36 -25.02 -16.49 19.44
CA ALA A 36 -24.91 -17.66 20.32
C ALA A 36 -23.91 -18.69 19.78
N GLU A 37 -23.96 -18.99 18.47
CA GLU A 37 -23.11 -20.02 17.86
C GLU A 37 -21.62 -19.60 17.84
N LEU A 38 -21.34 -18.35 17.45
CA LEU A 38 -19.97 -17.86 17.28
C LEU A 38 -19.38 -17.23 18.55
N ASN A 39 -20.14 -17.21 19.66
CA ASN A 39 -19.79 -16.53 20.91
C ASN A 39 -19.39 -15.06 20.70
N LEU A 40 -20.14 -14.37 19.84
CA LEU A 40 -19.94 -12.96 19.49
C LEU A 40 -21.07 -12.12 20.08
N SER A 41 -20.78 -10.86 20.42
CA SER A 41 -21.84 -9.90 20.75
C SER A 41 -22.65 -9.49 19.52
N LEU A 42 -23.90 -9.06 19.72
CA LEU A 42 -24.77 -8.62 18.63
C LEU A 42 -24.15 -7.49 17.79
N SER A 43 -23.40 -6.57 18.40
CA SER A 43 -22.70 -5.51 17.68
C SER A 43 -21.54 -6.05 16.83
N GLN A 44 -20.82 -7.07 17.30
CA GLN A 44 -19.80 -7.76 16.52
C GLN A 44 -20.40 -8.51 15.33
N VAL A 45 -21.56 -9.14 15.51
CA VAL A 45 -22.30 -9.79 14.41
C VAL A 45 -22.78 -8.76 13.40
N GLN A 46 -23.38 -7.66 13.84
CA GLN A 46 -23.80 -6.56 12.97
C GLN A 46 -22.61 -5.99 12.17
N TYR A 47 -21.48 -5.75 12.85
CA TYR A 47 -20.26 -5.26 12.22
C TYR A 47 -19.72 -6.25 11.17
N ALA A 48 -19.69 -7.55 11.48
CA ALA A 48 -19.23 -8.60 10.57
C ALA A 48 -20.09 -8.70 9.30
N LEU A 49 -21.40 -8.49 9.41
CA LEU A 49 -22.32 -8.53 8.28
C LEU A 49 -22.25 -7.27 7.42
N SER A 50 -21.83 -6.13 7.97
CA SER A 50 -21.74 -4.86 7.24
C SER A 50 -20.35 -4.58 6.64
N HIS A 51 -19.35 -5.42 6.91
CA HIS A 51 -17.97 -5.25 6.44
C HIS A 51 -17.48 -6.48 5.67
N THR A 52 -16.40 -6.30 4.91
CA THR A 52 -15.74 -7.40 4.20
C THR A 52 -15.22 -8.46 5.17
N ASP A 53 -15.26 -9.72 4.73
CA ASP A 53 -14.73 -10.87 5.48
C ASP A 53 -13.28 -10.68 5.91
N THR A 54 -12.44 -10.23 4.98
CA THR A 54 -11.05 -9.91 5.24
C THR A 54 -10.94 -8.52 5.87
N PRO A 55 -10.41 -8.40 7.10
CA PRO A 55 -10.17 -7.10 7.72
C PRO A 55 -9.19 -6.26 6.89
N ILE A 56 -9.55 -5.01 6.61
CA ILE A 56 -8.67 -4.08 5.91
C ILE A 56 -7.64 -3.54 6.92
N THR A 57 -6.35 -3.70 6.62
CA THR A 57 -5.30 -3.06 7.42
C THR A 57 -5.37 -1.55 7.23
N ARG A 58 -5.33 -0.80 8.34
CA ARG A 58 -5.33 0.66 8.29
C ARG A 58 -4.14 1.14 7.46
N PRO A 59 -4.34 2.07 6.51
CA PRO A 59 -3.22 2.64 5.79
C PRO A 59 -2.24 3.25 6.79
N GLY A 60 -0.95 3.02 6.55
CA GLY A 60 0.11 3.63 7.35
C GLY A 60 0.13 5.14 7.19
N ARG A 61 1.02 5.80 7.95
CA ARG A 61 1.25 7.24 7.79
C ARG A 61 1.73 7.53 6.36
N PRO A 62 1.14 8.51 5.65
CA PRO A 62 1.60 8.87 4.30
C PRO A 62 3.05 9.37 4.31
N SER A 63 3.72 9.30 3.17
CA SER A 63 5.07 9.84 3.01
C SER A 63 5.09 11.36 3.26
N LYS A 64 6.21 11.87 3.79
CA LYS A 64 6.39 13.32 3.99
C LYS A 64 6.48 14.09 2.67
N LEU A 65 6.93 13.43 1.61
CA LEU A 65 7.02 14.01 0.27
C LEU A 65 5.74 13.69 -0.50
N THR A 66 5.12 14.72 -1.07
CA THR A 66 3.98 14.59 -1.99
C THR A 66 4.46 14.09 -3.35
N GLU A 67 3.55 13.52 -4.16
CA GLU A 67 3.91 13.01 -5.49
C GLU A 67 4.45 14.11 -6.41
N ALA A 68 3.88 15.32 -6.35
CA ALA A 68 4.38 16.48 -7.09
C ALA A 68 5.84 16.82 -6.70
N GLN A 69 6.15 16.82 -5.41
CA GLN A 69 7.52 17.03 -4.93
C GLN A 69 8.46 15.89 -5.32
N VAL A 70 7.98 14.65 -5.40
CA VAL A 70 8.79 13.53 -5.94
C VAL A 70 9.16 13.79 -7.40
N GLN A 71 8.22 14.30 -8.21
CA GLN A 71 8.45 14.65 -9.62
C GLN A 71 9.39 15.86 -9.75
N GLU A 72 9.20 16.90 -8.95
CA GLU A 72 10.11 18.05 -8.91
C GLU A 72 11.53 17.64 -8.51
N LEU A 73 11.67 16.73 -7.53
CA LEU A 73 12.95 16.18 -7.12
C LEU A 73 13.61 15.38 -8.26
N LYS A 74 12.81 14.59 -9.00
CA LYS A 74 13.25 13.85 -10.18
C LYS A 74 13.79 14.80 -11.25
N ALA A 75 13.00 15.81 -11.62
CA ALA A 75 13.37 16.83 -12.59
C ALA A 75 14.61 17.61 -12.15
N PHE A 76 14.73 17.94 -10.86
CA PHE A 76 15.88 18.65 -10.30
C PHE A 76 17.18 17.84 -10.40
N MET A 77 17.11 16.52 -10.18
CA MET A 77 18.26 15.64 -10.33
C MET A 77 18.67 15.50 -11.81
N GLU A 78 17.70 15.38 -12.72
CA GLU A 78 17.95 15.29 -14.16
C GLU A 78 18.45 16.61 -14.78
N ALA A 79 18.12 17.75 -14.18
CA ALA A 79 18.48 19.07 -14.71
C ALA A 79 19.99 19.34 -14.76
N SER A 80 20.80 18.72 -13.87
CA SER A 80 22.25 18.92 -13.87
C SER A 80 23.00 17.80 -13.15
N LYS A 81 24.12 17.36 -13.73
CA LYS A 81 25.07 16.43 -13.08
C LYS A 81 25.63 16.96 -11.75
N GLU A 82 25.69 18.27 -11.57
CA GLU A 82 26.11 18.87 -10.30
C GLU A 82 25.09 18.61 -9.18
N ASN A 83 23.79 18.61 -9.50
CA ASN A 83 22.72 18.29 -8.56
C ASN A 83 22.75 16.81 -8.16
N GLU A 84 23.10 15.92 -9.09
CA GLU A 84 23.24 14.49 -8.78
C GLU A 84 24.34 14.22 -7.75
N LEU A 85 25.42 14.99 -7.81
CA LEU A 85 26.57 14.88 -6.92
C LEU A 85 26.41 15.68 -5.61
N MET A 86 25.50 16.65 -5.55
CA MET A 86 25.33 17.51 -4.37
C MET A 86 24.93 16.69 -3.14
N PRO A 87 25.43 16.93 -1.91
CA PRO A 87 25.04 16.12 -0.76
C PRO A 87 23.53 16.19 -0.51
N PHE A 88 22.90 15.08 -0.12
CA PHE A 88 21.44 15.00 0.06
C PHE A 88 20.90 16.05 1.03
N GLY A 89 21.70 16.43 2.04
CA GLY A 89 21.33 17.45 3.01
C GLY A 89 21.38 18.89 2.50
N LYS A 90 21.74 19.13 1.22
CA LYS A 90 21.69 20.45 0.55
C LYS A 90 20.53 20.57 -0.44
N ILE A 91 19.94 19.45 -0.86
CA ILE A 91 18.83 19.39 -1.83
C ILE A 91 17.57 20.07 -1.26
N PRO A 92 17.15 19.82 0.00
CA PRO A 92 15.98 20.48 0.56
C PRO A 92 16.12 22.00 0.62
N GLN A 93 17.32 22.53 0.90
CA GLN A 93 17.55 23.97 0.95
C GLN A 93 17.54 24.61 -0.45
N ALA A 94 18.02 23.89 -1.46
CA ALA A 94 17.97 24.35 -2.85
C ALA A 94 16.52 24.43 -3.37
N LEU A 95 15.67 23.49 -2.95
CA LEU A 95 14.25 23.44 -3.32
C LEU A 95 13.32 24.19 -2.34
N GLY A 96 13.87 24.71 -1.24
CA GLY A 96 13.09 25.41 -0.20
C GLY A 96 12.14 24.50 0.61
N TRP A 97 12.41 23.19 0.67
CA TRP A 97 11.57 22.24 1.39
C TRP A 97 12.04 21.98 2.82
N ASP A 98 11.10 21.94 3.77
CA ASP A 98 11.36 21.49 5.15
C ASP A 98 11.28 19.96 5.25
N VAL A 99 12.27 19.29 4.65
CA VAL A 99 12.34 17.83 4.62
C VAL A 99 13.74 17.38 5.00
N GLY A 100 13.84 16.44 5.93
CA GLY A 100 15.12 15.90 6.38
C GLY A 100 15.86 15.12 5.29
N GLU A 101 17.19 15.14 5.35
CA GLU A 101 18.09 14.46 4.38
C GLU A 101 17.69 13.00 4.11
N TYR A 102 17.30 12.27 5.16
CA TYR A 102 16.92 10.86 5.05
C TYR A 102 15.73 10.65 4.10
N CYS A 103 14.76 11.56 4.08
CA CYS A 103 13.59 11.45 3.22
C CYS A 103 13.97 11.63 1.74
N ILE A 104 14.86 12.59 1.42
CA ILE A 104 15.40 12.76 0.06
C ILE A 104 16.22 11.52 -0.36
N ARG A 105 17.09 11.02 0.52
CA ARG A 105 17.87 9.81 0.22
C ARG A 105 16.98 8.59 -0.02
N HIS A 106 15.95 8.40 0.80
CA HIS A 106 15.05 7.26 0.70
C HIS A 106 14.16 7.32 -0.55
N THR A 107 13.62 8.49 -0.87
CA THR A 107 12.83 8.72 -2.08
C THR A 107 13.66 8.47 -3.34
N LEU A 108 14.87 9.03 -3.42
CA LEU A 108 15.79 8.78 -4.53
C LEU A 108 16.17 7.31 -4.68
N ARG A 109 16.39 6.59 -3.57
CA ARG A 109 16.61 5.13 -3.60
C ARG A 109 15.41 4.37 -4.14
N LYS A 110 14.19 4.76 -3.75
CA LYS A 110 12.94 4.15 -4.24
C LYS A 110 12.73 4.41 -5.74
N LEU A 111 13.13 5.59 -6.21
CA LEU A 111 13.15 5.97 -7.64
C LEU A 111 14.28 5.31 -8.45
N GLY A 112 15.20 4.59 -7.80
CA GLY A 112 16.28 3.89 -8.48
C GLY A 112 17.58 4.69 -8.68
N TYR A 113 17.68 5.92 -8.16
CA TYR A 113 18.91 6.71 -8.27
C TYR A 113 20.05 6.06 -7.49
N ARG A 114 21.13 5.74 -8.21
CA ARG A 114 22.39 5.25 -7.66
C ARG A 114 23.44 6.35 -7.81
N ARG A 115 23.99 6.81 -6.69
CA ARG A 115 25.16 7.68 -6.75
C ARG A 115 26.40 6.87 -7.09
N PRO A 116 27.24 7.33 -8.03
CA PRO A 116 28.49 6.65 -8.35
C PRO A 116 29.33 6.48 -7.07
N ALA A 117 29.63 5.23 -6.75
CA ALA A 117 30.42 4.85 -5.59
C ALA A 117 31.86 5.35 -5.80
N GLY A 118 32.24 6.40 -5.08
CA GLY A 118 33.57 7.02 -5.18
C GLY A 118 33.59 8.47 -4.69
N GLY A 119 32.44 9.15 -4.71
CA GLY A 119 32.33 10.55 -4.33
C GLY A 119 32.03 10.79 -2.85
N ARG A 120 32.75 10.18 -1.91
CA ARG A 120 32.79 10.72 -0.54
C ARG A 120 33.67 11.97 -0.59
N ARG A 121 33.19 13.04 -1.25
CA ARG A 121 33.89 14.32 -1.28
C ARG A 121 34.02 14.75 0.17
N LYS A 122 35.27 14.86 0.65
CA LYS A 122 35.57 15.68 1.83
C LYS A 122 34.84 16.99 1.57
N THR A 123 33.94 17.37 2.47
CA THR A 123 33.39 18.71 2.47
C THR A 123 34.60 19.63 2.33
N VAL A 124 34.64 20.44 1.26
CA VAL A 124 35.63 21.51 1.19
C VAL A 124 35.30 22.36 2.40
N ALA A 125 36.09 22.22 3.46
CA ALA A 125 36.02 23.07 4.61
C ALA A 125 36.29 24.48 4.07
N VAL A 126 35.22 25.25 3.88
CA VAL A 126 35.31 26.68 3.66
C VAL A 126 35.91 27.24 4.95
N LYS A 127 37.25 27.28 5.01
CA LYS A 127 37.97 28.11 5.98
C LYS A 127 37.61 29.54 5.63
N LYS A 128 36.81 30.14 6.49
CA LYS A 128 36.45 31.54 6.48
C LYS A 128 37.73 32.35 6.78
N ASN A 129 38.48 32.73 5.75
CA ASN A 129 39.57 33.69 5.90
C ASN A 129 39.22 34.98 5.16
N LYS A 130 39.25 36.05 5.94
CA LYS A 130 38.99 37.44 5.61
C LYS A 130 40.31 38.06 5.12
N GLU A 131 40.19 39.01 4.18
CA GLU A 131 41.16 40.06 3.82
C GLU A 131 42.26 39.72 2.79
N GLY A 132 42.30 40.52 1.70
CA GLY A 132 43.54 41.14 1.21
C GLY A 132 44.27 40.55 0.00
N GLU A 133 44.11 41.21 -1.14
CA GLU A 133 45.19 41.63 -2.06
C GLU A 133 45.76 40.66 -3.15
N ALA A 134 45.64 41.18 -4.39
CA ALA A 134 46.33 40.96 -5.66
C ALA A 134 47.33 39.80 -5.87
N GLY A 135 47.19 39.10 -7.01
CA GLY A 135 48.30 38.34 -7.59
C GLY A 135 47.97 37.29 -8.66
N LYS A 136 47.79 37.73 -9.91
CA LYS A 136 48.26 37.15 -11.20
C LYS A 136 48.49 35.62 -11.30
N GLY A 137 47.79 34.96 -12.24
CA GLY A 137 48.28 33.73 -12.90
C GLY A 137 47.22 32.73 -13.36
N THR A 138 46.63 32.92 -14.55
CA THR A 138 46.21 31.84 -15.47
C THR A 138 47.42 31.43 -16.34
N PRO A 139 47.37 30.36 -17.18
CA PRO A 139 46.39 29.27 -17.33
C PRO A 139 47.06 27.87 -17.49
N GLN A 140 46.29 26.77 -17.51
CA GLN A 140 46.68 25.64 -18.38
C GLN A 140 45.48 24.76 -18.79
N GLU A 141 45.19 24.79 -20.08
CA GLU A 141 44.41 23.81 -20.83
C GLU A 141 45.10 22.45 -20.81
N THR A 142 44.31 21.38 -20.74
CA THR A 142 44.67 20.09 -21.35
C THR A 142 43.45 19.55 -22.08
N HIS A 143 43.54 19.59 -23.42
CA HIS A 143 42.64 18.93 -24.36
C HIS A 143 42.88 17.42 -24.37
N ALA A 144 41.81 16.64 -24.54
CA ALA A 144 41.87 15.33 -25.17
C ALA A 144 40.48 14.98 -25.73
N GLU A 145 40.31 15.20 -27.03
CA GLU A 145 39.38 14.46 -27.90
C GLU A 145 39.84 12.98 -27.99
N THR A 146 39.13 11.96 -28.49
CA THR A 146 38.16 11.82 -29.59
C THR A 146 37.50 10.38 -29.46
N PRO A 147 36.76 9.79 -30.44
CA PRO A 147 35.32 9.48 -30.36
C PRO A 147 34.97 7.96 -30.40
N ALA A 148 33.69 7.58 -30.29
CA ALA A 148 33.13 6.39 -30.98
C ALA A 148 31.59 6.24 -30.82
N GLU A 149 30.89 6.59 -31.91
CA GLU A 149 29.74 5.93 -32.57
C GLU A 149 29.24 4.56 -32.00
N THR A 150 27.97 4.41 -31.55
CA THR A 150 26.74 3.96 -32.30
C THR A 150 26.51 2.42 -32.22
N PRO A 151 25.28 1.83 -32.32
CA PRO A 151 23.96 2.12 -31.73
C PRO A 151 23.47 1.02 -30.74
N SER A 152 22.38 1.30 -30.02
CA SER A 152 21.64 0.33 -29.19
C SER A 152 20.58 -0.37 -30.03
N GLU A 153 20.75 -1.68 -30.30
CA GLU A 153 19.64 -2.53 -30.75
C GLU A 153 18.97 -3.19 -29.56
N THR A 154 17.68 -2.92 -29.41
CA THR A 154 16.77 -3.62 -28.51
C THR A 154 15.71 -4.30 -29.36
N PRO A 155 15.55 -5.63 -29.32
CA PRO A 155 14.27 -6.23 -29.60
C PRO A 155 13.54 -6.42 -28.25
N ALA A 156 12.47 -5.65 -28.08
CA ALA A 156 11.48 -5.86 -27.03
C ALA A 156 10.46 -6.86 -27.57
N GLU A 157 10.54 -8.11 -27.13
CA GLU A 157 9.51 -9.12 -27.38
C GLU A 157 9.30 -9.88 -26.07
N THR A 158 8.20 -9.61 -25.40
CA THR A 158 7.63 -10.52 -24.40
C THR A 158 6.12 -10.58 -24.67
N PRO A 159 5.61 -11.62 -25.35
CA PRO A 159 4.18 -11.78 -25.50
C PRO A 159 3.57 -12.16 -24.15
N THR A 160 2.60 -11.37 -23.71
CA THR A 160 1.75 -11.67 -22.55
C THR A 160 0.55 -12.45 -23.06
N GLU A 161 0.65 -13.78 -23.08
CA GLU A 161 -0.53 -14.63 -23.25
C GLU A 161 -1.08 -15.01 -21.88
N THR A 162 -2.24 -14.43 -21.55
CA THR A 162 -3.07 -14.87 -20.43
C THR A 162 -4.24 -15.66 -21.04
N PRO A 163 -4.30 -16.99 -20.91
CA PRO A 163 -5.51 -17.70 -21.29
C PRO A 163 -6.59 -17.45 -20.22
N THR A 164 -7.66 -16.77 -20.64
CA THR A 164 -8.92 -16.69 -19.89
C THR A 164 -9.82 -17.80 -20.42
N GLU A 165 -9.75 -18.97 -19.83
CA GLU A 165 -10.68 -20.07 -20.09
C GLU A 165 -11.56 -20.25 -18.85
N THR A 166 -12.80 -19.77 -18.95
CA THR A 166 -13.88 -20.06 -17.99
C THR A 166 -14.82 -21.05 -18.64
N PRO A 167 -14.88 -22.32 -18.25
CA PRO A 167 -16.01 -23.16 -18.61
C PRO A 167 -17.17 -22.84 -17.64
N SER A 168 -18.20 -22.19 -18.19
CA SER A 168 -19.53 -22.10 -17.60
C SER A 168 -20.36 -23.26 -18.13
N GLU A 169 -20.39 -24.37 -17.38
CA GLU A 169 -21.31 -25.48 -17.63
C GLU A 169 -22.15 -25.67 -16.37
N THR A 170 -23.41 -25.23 -16.44
CA THR A 170 -24.45 -25.49 -15.44
C THR A 170 -25.32 -26.63 -15.97
N PRO A 171 -25.35 -27.82 -15.36
CA PRO A 171 -26.45 -28.74 -15.59
C PRO A 171 -27.62 -28.33 -14.68
N THR A 172 -28.69 -27.86 -15.31
CA THR A 172 -30.03 -27.79 -14.71
C THR A 172 -30.64 -29.18 -14.83
N ASP A 173 -30.76 -29.90 -13.72
CA ASP A 173 -31.65 -31.05 -13.62
C ASP A 173 -32.77 -30.73 -12.62
N THR A 174 -33.89 -30.31 -13.21
CA THR A 174 -35.19 -30.21 -12.55
C THR A 174 -35.80 -31.60 -12.53
N ALA A 175 -35.83 -32.23 -11.36
CA ALA A 175 -36.71 -33.37 -11.08
C ALA A 175 -37.68 -32.99 -9.96
N GLU A 176 -38.82 -32.45 -10.38
CA GLU A 176 -40.05 -32.30 -9.59
C GLU A 176 -40.59 -33.70 -9.26
N ASN A 177 -40.59 -34.07 -7.98
CA ASN A 177 -41.40 -35.19 -7.50
C ASN A 177 -42.08 -34.80 -6.20
N THR A 178 -43.30 -34.27 -6.35
CA THR A 178 -44.29 -34.17 -5.29
C THR A 178 -45.03 -35.51 -5.21
N PRO A 179 -45.21 -36.08 -4.01
CA PRO A 179 -46.49 -36.70 -3.69
C PRO A 179 -47.13 -36.00 -2.50
N LYS A 180 -48.32 -35.47 -2.79
CA LYS A 180 -49.34 -35.01 -1.87
C LYS A 180 -50.01 -36.24 -1.30
N ASP A 181 -49.83 -36.51 -0.01
CA ASP A 181 -50.74 -37.40 0.71
C ASP A 181 -51.31 -36.71 1.95
N THR A 182 -52.62 -36.49 1.85
CA THR A 182 -53.54 -35.99 2.86
C THR A 182 -54.11 -37.16 3.65
N SER A 183 -53.97 -37.14 4.96
CA SER A 183 -54.87 -37.82 5.91
C SER A 183 -54.87 -36.95 7.17
N THR A 184 -55.80 -35.99 7.33
CA THR A 184 -57.16 -36.18 7.85
C THR A 184 -57.24 -37.27 8.93
N ASN A 185 -57.22 -36.82 10.18
CA ASN A 185 -57.93 -37.37 11.35
C ASN A 185 -58.09 -36.14 12.25
N ASP A 186 -59.17 -35.37 12.14
CA ASP A 186 -60.47 -35.61 12.78
C ASP A 186 -60.34 -36.20 14.18
N SER A 187 -60.34 -35.32 15.19
CA SER A 187 -61.06 -35.56 16.45
C SER A 187 -61.18 -34.25 17.23
N GLY A 188 -62.34 -33.60 17.09
CA GLY A 188 -63.09 -33.01 18.21
C GLY A 188 -62.59 -31.72 18.89
N PRO A 189 -63.35 -30.61 18.83
CA PRO A 189 -63.33 -29.53 19.83
C PRO A 189 -64.27 -29.88 21.01
N VAL A 190 -64.50 -28.90 21.91
CA VAL A 190 -65.52 -28.85 23.01
C VAL A 190 -64.90 -29.20 24.38
N GLU A 191 -64.92 -28.41 25.46
CA GLU A 191 -65.66 -27.19 25.85
C GLU A 191 -65.03 -26.60 27.15
N ILE A 192 -65.26 -25.29 27.37
CA ILE A 192 -65.33 -24.47 28.61
C ILE A 192 -64.43 -24.83 29.81
#